data_AF-A0A8T0DKL9-F1
#
_entry.id   AF-A0A8T0DKL9-F1
#
_cell.length_a   1.000
_cell.length_b   1.000
_cell.length_c   1.000
_cell.angle_alpha   90.00
_cell.angle_beta   90.00
_cell.angle_gamma   90.00
#
_symmetry.space_group_name_H-M   'P 1'
#
loop_
_entity.id
_entity.type
_entity.pdbx_description
1 polymer ?
#
loop_
_entity_poly.entity_id
_entity_poly.type
_entity_poly.pdbx_seq_one_letter_code
_entity_poly.pdbx_strand_id
1 'polypeptide(L)'
;MKHRYGSIAANVDRPSNPELILWAQLFHSASSDLGHENLSDGKLLYKIFQQVDERNQDENVLCESMESMKDRLSNWHFLMQNVRNYYLVS
;
A
#
# COMPACT_ATOMS: atom_id res chain seq x y z
N MET A 1 2.96 43.73 -9.15
CA MET A 1 2.60 42.82 -8.05
C MET A 1 3.34 41.51 -8.23
N LYS A 2 4.25 41.16 -7.32
CA LYS A 2 4.99 39.88 -7.35
C LYS A 2 4.17 38.84 -6.60
N HIS A 3 3.65 37.82 -7.31
CA HIS A 3 3.04 36.67 -6.67
C HIS A 3 4.13 35.87 -5.96
N ARG A 4 4.16 35.96 -4.62
CA ARG A 4 4.89 35.00 -3.80
C ARG A 4 4.09 33.71 -3.82
N TYR A 5 4.49 32.74 -4.62
CA TYR A 5 4.13 31.36 -4.34
C TYR A 5 4.84 30.99 -3.05
N GLY A 6 4.13 31.16 -1.92
CA GLY A 6 4.55 30.57 -0.67
C GLY A 6 4.69 29.07 -0.92
N SER A 7 5.92 28.58 -0.75
CA SER A 7 6.22 27.16 -0.78
C SER A 7 5.22 26.45 0.13
N ILE A 8 4.38 25.58 -0.43
CA ILE A 8 3.61 24.60 0.32
C ILE A 8 4.60 23.51 0.75
N ALA A 9 5.64 23.92 1.49
CA ALA A 9 6.30 23.04 2.43
C ALA A 9 5.40 22.99 3.66
N ALA A 10 4.18 22.48 3.47
CA ALA A 10 3.54 21.78 4.55
C ALA A 10 4.47 20.59 4.80
N ASN A 11 5.32 20.71 5.82
CA ASN A 11 5.74 19.55 6.57
C ASN A 11 4.44 18.88 7.00
N VAL A 12 3.94 17.98 6.15
CA VAL A 12 2.89 17.06 6.48
C VAL A 12 3.59 16.14 7.46
N ASP A 13 3.55 16.50 8.74
CA ASP A 13 3.61 15.55 9.84
C ASP A 13 2.48 14.54 9.55
N ARG A 14 2.76 13.59 8.66
CA ARG A 14 1.90 12.46 8.42
C ARG A 14 1.83 11.78 9.77
N PRO A 15 0.65 11.58 10.36
CA PRO A 15 0.57 10.66 11.47
C PRO A 15 1.08 9.32 10.93
N SER A 16 2.30 8.95 11.34
CA SER A 16 2.69 7.56 11.38
C SER A 16 1.59 6.91 12.20
N ASN A 17 0.84 6.00 11.61
CA ASN A 17 -0.17 5.24 12.34
C ASN A 17 0.49 3.92 12.75
N PRO A 18 1.24 3.90 13.87
CA PRO A 18 2.00 2.74 14.29
C PRO A 18 1.10 1.53 14.52
N GLU A 19 -0.17 1.76 14.86
CA GLU A 19 -1.17 0.71 15.04
C GLU A 19 -1.46 -0.02 13.72
N LEU A 20 -1.51 0.69 12.59
CA LEU A 20 -1.69 0.06 11.27
C LEU A 20 -0.46 -0.74 10.85
N ILE A 21 0.75 -0.28 11.19
CA ILE A 21 1.99 -1.04 10.96
C ILE A 21 1.99 -2.32 11.81
N LEU A 22 1.66 -2.20 13.10
CA LEU A 22 1.53 -3.32 14.02
C LEU A 22 0.48 -4.33 13.55
N TRP A 23 -0.66 -3.85 13.08
CA TRP A 23 -1.70 -4.71 12.51
C TRP A 23 -1.19 -5.45 11.27
N ALA A 24 -0.49 -4.78 10.35
CA ALA A 24 0.07 -5.42 9.17
C ALA A 24 1.13 -6.48 9.51
N GLN A 25 1.88 -6.30 10.61
CA GLN A 25 2.83 -7.28 11.13
C GLN A 25 2.18 -8.62 11.52
N LEU A 26 0.91 -8.63 11.92
CA LEU A 26 0.20 -9.86 12.29
C LEU A 26 0.09 -10.87 11.13
N PHE A 27 0.16 -10.39 9.89
CA PHE A 27 0.05 -11.19 8.67
C PHE A 27 1.41 -11.56 8.06
N HIS A 28 2.50 -11.14 8.70
CA HIS A 28 3.87 -11.42 8.24
C HIS A 28 4.52 -12.45 9.17
N SER A 29 4.65 -13.69 8.70
CA SER A 29 5.26 -14.79 9.45
C SER A 29 6.79 -14.76 9.37
N ALA A 30 7.42 -13.79 10.05
CA ALA A 30 8.76 -13.90 10.67
C ALA A 30 9.37 -12.51 10.91
N SER A 31 9.66 -12.22 12.19
CA SER A 31 10.79 -11.42 12.74
C SER A 31 11.38 -10.21 11.99
N SER A 32 10.69 -9.59 11.03
CA SER A 32 11.17 -8.41 10.30
C SER A 32 10.44 -7.17 10.81
N ASP A 33 11.23 -6.17 11.21
CA ASP A 33 10.69 -4.83 11.49
C ASP A 33 10.10 -4.28 10.21
N LEU A 34 8.76 -4.28 10.12
CA LEU A 34 8.04 -3.68 9.01
C LEU A 34 8.17 -2.15 9.07
N GLY A 35 8.87 -1.59 8.08
CA GLY A 35 8.99 -0.16 7.85
C GLY A 35 7.98 0.38 6.83
N HIS A 36 7.94 1.70 6.69
CA HIS A 36 7.06 2.37 5.72
C HIS A 36 7.42 2.02 4.27
N GLU A 37 8.68 1.71 4.00
CA GLU A 37 9.20 1.26 2.72
C GLU A 37 8.55 -0.04 2.26
N ASN A 38 8.21 -0.95 3.18
CA ASN A 38 7.55 -2.22 2.87
C ASN A 38 6.10 -2.06 2.43
N LEU A 39 5.51 -0.89 2.67
CA LEU A 39 4.17 -0.54 2.22
C LEU A 39 4.18 0.26 0.91
N SER A 40 5.35 0.71 0.44
CA SER A 40 5.42 1.72 -0.61
C SER A 40 4.93 1.24 -1.98
N ASP A 41 4.91 -0.07 -2.21
CA ASP A 41 4.58 -0.69 -3.49
C ASP A 41 3.23 -1.41 -3.54
N GLY A 42 2.50 -1.47 -2.42
CA GLY A 42 1.21 -2.14 -2.32
C GLY A 42 1.25 -3.68 -2.29
N LYS A 43 2.41 -4.34 -2.45
CA LYS A 43 2.49 -5.81 -2.48
C LYS A 43 2.19 -6.44 -1.13
N LEU A 44 2.75 -5.90 -0.05
CA LEU A 44 2.48 -6.43 1.29
C LEU A 44 0.98 -6.38 1.60
N LEU A 45 0.34 -5.24 1.32
CA LEU A 45 -1.09 -5.07 1.56
C LEU A 45 -1.93 -5.98 0.66
N TYR A 46 -1.50 -6.25 -0.57
CA TYR A 46 -2.13 -7.26 -1.42
C TYR A 46 -2.06 -8.64 -0.78
N LYS A 47 -0.88 -9.09 -0.33
CA LYS A 47 -0.74 -10.38 0.36
C LYS A 47 -1.60 -10.48 1.61
N ILE A 48 -1.70 -9.41 2.39
CA ILE A 48 -2.61 -9.32 3.54
C ILE A 48 -4.06 -9.48 3.07
N PHE A 49 -4.44 -8.76 2.03
CA PHE A 49 -5.79 -8.84 1.47
C PHE A 49 -6.13 -10.24 0.95
N GLN A 50 -5.20 -10.96 0.34
CA GLN A 50 -5.40 -12.36 -0.08
C GLN A 50 -5.62 -13.32 1.11
N GLN A 51 -4.92 -13.09 2.23
CA GLN A 51 -5.14 -13.86 3.46
C GLN A 51 -6.52 -13.57 4.07
N VAL A 52 -7.06 -12.36 3.89
CA VAL A 52 -8.39 -11.96 4.39
C VAL A 52 -9.52 -12.44 3.46
N ASP A 53 -9.33 -12.29 2.15
CA ASP A 53 -10.26 -12.69 1.11
C ASP A 53 -9.71 -13.92 0.39
N GLU A 54 -9.89 -15.10 1.02
CA GLU A 54 -9.39 -16.42 0.55
C GLU A 54 -9.80 -16.78 -0.90
N ARG A 55 -10.71 -16.00 -1.50
CA ARG A 55 -11.19 -16.11 -2.88
C ARG A 55 -10.22 -15.55 -3.92
N ASN A 56 -9.28 -14.69 -3.53
CA ASN A 56 -8.47 -13.90 -4.48
C ASN A 56 -7.01 -14.40 -4.51
N GLN A 57 -6.72 -15.41 -5.32
CA GLN A 57 -5.44 -16.14 -5.30
C GLN A 57 -4.50 -15.88 -6.49
N ASP A 58 -4.83 -14.98 -7.42
CA ASP A 58 -3.98 -14.77 -8.60
C ASP A 58 -2.82 -13.81 -8.29
N GLU A 59 -1.68 -14.37 -7.86
CA GLU A 59 -0.45 -13.61 -7.59
C GLU A 59 0.24 -13.11 -8.88
N ASN A 60 -0.11 -13.66 -10.06
CA ASN A 60 0.55 -13.32 -11.32
C ASN A 60 0.23 -11.91 -11.84
N VAL A 61 -0.69 -11.19 -11.20
CA VAL A 61 -1.16 -9.90 -11.66
C VAL A 61 -0.33 -8.73 -11.11
N LEU A 62 0.46 -8.96 -10.05
CA LEU A 62 1.33 -7.94 -9.50
C LEU A 62 2.56 -7.73 -10.37
N CYS A 63 2.95 -6.48 -10.55
CA CYS A 63 4.21 -6.13 -11.19
C CYS A 63 5.37 -6.49 -10.27
N GLU A 64 6.26 -7.35 -10.76
CA GLU A 64 7.45 -7.76 -10.03
C GLU A 64 8.54 -6.68 -9.96
N SER A 65 8.61 -5.81 -10.97
CA SER A 65 9.52 -4.67 -11.01
C SER A 65 9.11 -3.59 -10.01
N MET A 66 10.10 -3.04 -9.29
CA MET A 66 9.93 -1.95 -8.31
C MET A 66 10.72 -0.69 -8.68
N GLU A 67 11.34 -0.69 -9.86
CA GLU A 67 12.32 0.32 -10.24
C GLU A 67 11.67 1.67 -10.54
N SER A 68 10.40 1.68 -10.98
CA SER A 68 9.69 2.90 -11.33
C SER A 68 8.50 3.20 -10.41
N MET A 69 8.15 4.49 -10.31
CA MET A 69 6.91 4.91 -9.64
C MET A 69 5.67 4.33 -10.35
N LYS A 70 5.73 4.16 -11.67
CA LYS A 70 4.64 3.59 -12.46
C LYS A 70 4.34 2.15 -12.05
N ASP A 71 5.38 1.35 -11.82
CA ASP A 71 5.22 -0.07 -11.46
C ASP A 71 4.56 -0.19 -10.08
N ARG A 72 5.06 0.57 -9.10
CA ARG A 72 4.46 0.66 -7.75
C ARG A 72 3.00 1.12 -7.80
N LEU A 73 2.69 2.15 -8.58
CA LEU A 73 1.31 2.63 -8.74
C LEU A 73 0.39 1.61 -9.41
N SER A 74 0.93 0.77 -10.29
CA SER A 74 0.16 -0.29 -10.95
C SER A 74 -0.30 -1.34 -9.94
N ASN A 75 0.56 -1.73 -9.01
CA ASN A 75 0.22 -2.62 -7.89
C ASN A 75 -0.83 -2.00 -6.97
N TRP A 76 -0.67 -0.71 -6.61
CA TRP A 76 -1.67 0.02 -5.82
C TRP A 76 -3.03 0.11 -6.51
N HIS A 77 -3.05 0.39 -7.81
CA HIS A 77 -4.27 0.45 -8.59
C HIS A 77 -5.00 -0.90 -8.54
N PHE A 78 -4.27 -1.99 -8.76
CA PHE A 78 -4.82 -3.34 -8.71
C PHE A 78 -5.35 -3.70 -7.32
N LEU A 79 -4.60 -3.43 -6.24
CA LEU A 79 -5.05 -3.64 -4.88
C LEU A 79 -6.37 -2.90 -4.59
N MET A 80 -6.43 -1.60 -4.91
CA MET A 80 -7.61 -0.78 -4.63
C MET A 80 -8.83 -1.23 -5.43
N GLN A 81 -8.65 -1.70 -6.67
CA GLN A 81 -9.74 -2.31 -7.45
C GLN A 81 -10.30 -3.56 -6.76
N ASN A 82 -9.43 -4.44 -6.27
CA ASN A 82 -9.83 -5.66 -5.59
C ASN A 82 -10.55 -5.36 -4.26
N VAL A 83 -10.02 -4.47 -3.44
CA VAL A 83 -10.66 -4.02 -2.20
C VAL A 83 -12.04 -3.41 -2.49
N ARG A 84 -12.13 -2.54 -3.52
CA ARG A 84 -13.42 -1.97 -3.93
C ARG A 84 -14.40 -3.06 -4.34
N ASN A 85 -13.97 -4.00 -5.18
CA ASN A 85 -14.83 -5.07 -5.67
C ASN A 85 -15.29 -5.97 -4.52
N TYR A 86 -14.42 -6.25 -3.54
CA TYR A 86 -14.78 -6.98 -2.33
C TYR A 86 -16.00 -6.35 -1.67
N TYR A 87 -15.98 -5.04 -1.37
CA TYR A 87 -17.10 -4.36 -0.71
C TYR A 87 -18.36 -4.17 -1.57
N LEU A 88 -18.23 -4.16 -2.90
CA LEU A 88 -19.37 -3.93 -3.80
C LEU A 88 -20.07 -5.22 -4.25
N VAL A 89 -19.39 -6.37 -4.12
CA VAL A 89 -19.87 -7.68 -4.56
C VAL A 89 -20.09 -8.63 -3.37
N SER A 90 -19.82 -8.19 -2.13
CA SER A 90 -20.17 -8.92 -0.90
C SER A 90 -21.57 -8.60 -0.38
#